data_AF-A0A3N2GXX3-F1
#
_entry.id   AF-A0A3N2GXX3-F1
#
_cell.length_a   1.000
_cell.length_b   1.000
_cell.length_c   1.000
_cell.angle_alpha   90.00
_cell.angle_beta   90.00
_cell.angle_gamma   90.00
#
_symmetry.space_group_name_H-M   'P 1'
#
loop_
_entity.id
_entity.type
_entity.pdbx_description
1 polymer ?
#
loop_
_entity_poly.entity_id
_entity_poly.type
_entity_poly.pdbx_seq_one_letter_code
_entity_poly.pdbx_strand_id
1 'polypeptide(L)'
;MSSPRPFAEEIRAVRDSLATMGDPWQAGETVLSRLAGESRRVRLGVPSPSVAEVEARAELPGRMLEVALGAAGQPCTALHAPGSTLPAKFDLRDVCGRSYVTPVKDQGESGSCSAFGTIAALEGTAAYTRRNTGMRLDLSEAHLFFGFAPAHRKPGDTGSWPDDLMGDCAAKGVTFEDYWPYSDEGTGALHPNWVNRVARAEGVVDLTQDPAAIKHHIYGYGPVTACMVIYDDFFHYTGGIYRATTTESNGGHCVALIGWDDEQNCWIAKNSWGTDWGEGGFFRIAYGEAFIEDYPEPRPTTLGCTGVTLRAWLPPQRALRLFSAGAGEWVCLEQLGWVRLAGDAAGVSRQLALLAEARAGGHPVSPFLDHGVLTKVATTY
;
A
#
# COMPACT_ATOMS: atom_id res chain seq x y z
N MET A 1 -13.86 30.28 -30.08
CA MET A 1 -12.61 29.51 -30.15
C MET A 1 -12.00 29.54 -28.76
N SER A 2 -12.07 28.42 -28.04
CA SER A 2 -11.51 28.31 -26.68
C SER A 2 -9.99 28.45 -26.76
N SER A 3 -9.42 29.35 -25.95
CA SER A 3 -7.97 29.53 -25.84
C SER A 3 -7.29 28.18 -25.58
N PRO A 4 -6.15 27.86 -26.22
CA PRO A 4 -5.44 26.63 -25.90
C PRO A 4 -5.07 26.64 -24.41
N ARG A 5 -5.29 25.49 -23.76
CA ARG A 5 -5.42 25.31 -22.31
C ARG A 5 -4.07 25.50 -21.58
N PRO A 6 -4.05 26.00 -20.32
CA PRO A 6 -2.83 26.23 -19.53
C PRO A 6 -1.88 25.03 -19.45
N PHE A 7 -2.41 23.81 -19.37
CA PHE A 7 -1.59 22.61 -19.15
C PHE A 7 -0.68 22.21 -20.31
N ALA A 8 -1.00 22.61 -21.56
CA ALA A 8 -0.16 22.26 -22.70
C ALA A 8 1.18 23.03 -22.66
N GLU A 9 1.13 24.26 -22.13
CA GLU A 9 2.32 25.07 -21.91
C GLU A 9 3.12 24.59 -20.71
N GLU A 10 2.45 24.17 -19.63
CA GLU A 10 3.08 23.49 -18.48
C GLU A 10 3.87 22.25 -18.93
N ILE A 11 3.23 21.35 -19.70
CA ILE A 11 3.90 20.15 -20.23
C ILE A 11 5.09 20.50 -21.10
N ARG A 12 4.98 21.53 -21.95
CA ARG A 12 6.10 21.98 -22.79
C ARG A 12 7.27 22.47 -21.94
N ALA A 13 7.00 23.29 -20.93
CA ALA A 13 8.03 23.81 -20.03
C ALA A 13 8.74 22.67 -19.28
N VAL A 14 8.00 21.67 -18.79
CA VAL A 14 8.59 20.48 -18.15
C VAL A 14 9.47 19.69 -19.13
N ARG A 15 9.02 19.48 -20.37
CA ARG A 15 9.81 18.78 -21.41
C ARG A 15 11.10 19.53 -21.75
N ASP A 16 11.05 20.86 -21.82
CA ASP A 16 12.23 21.68 -22.05
C ASP A 16 13.25 21.50 -20.91
N SER A 17 12.80 21.46 -19.65
CA SER A 17 13.66 21.15 -18.50
C SER A 17 14.23 19.73 -18.58
N LEU A 18 13.41 18.73 -18.94
CA LEU A 18 13.83 17.33 -19.03
C LEU A 18 14.92 17.11 -20.08
N ALA A 19 14.84 17.81 -21.21
CA ALA A 19 15.84 17.72 -22.27
C ALA A 19 17.24 18.13 -21.77
N THR A 20 17.32 19.05 -20.79
CA THR A 20 18.60 19.44 -20.17
C THR A 20 19.18 18.37 -19.23
N MET A 21 18.35 17.43 -18.78
CA MET A 21 18.71 16.33 -17.89
C MET A 21 18.88 14.98 -18.62
N GLY A 22 18.76 14.97 -19.95
CA GLY A 22 18.82 13.75 -20.76
C GLY A 22 17.54 12.90 -20.68
N ASP A 23 16.39 13.53 -20.46
CA ASP A 23 15.05 12.92 -20.45
C ASP A 23 14.91 11.68 -19.53
N PRO A 24 15.22 11.80 -18.23
CA PRO A 24 15.14 10.67 -17.29
C PRO A 24 13.71 10.13 -17.10
N TRP A 25 12.71 10.95 -17.42
CA TRP A 25 11.29 10.59 -17.39
C TRP A 25 10.49 11.38 -18.42
N GLN A 26 9.22 11.02 -18.60
CA GLN A 26 8.35 11.53 -19.65
C GLN A 26 7.19 12.34 -19.06
N ALA A 27 7.11 13.61 -19.47
CA ALA A 27 5.96 14.47 -19.17
C ALA A 27 4.93 14.41 -20.31
N GLY A 28 3.66 14.32 -19.95
CA GLY A 28 2.54 14.22 -20.88
C GLY A 28 1.22 14.67 -20.28
N GLU A 29 0.15 14.53 -21.08
CA GLU A 29 -1.20 14.81 -20.62
C GLU A 29 -1.70 13.66 -19.75
N THR A 30 -2.18 13.99 -18.56
CA THR A 30 -2.76 13.04 -17.59
C THR A 30 -4.15 13.53 -17.17
N VAL A 31 -4.88 12.71 -16.43
CA VAL A 31 -6.13 13.13 -15.80
C VAL A 31 -5.92 14.33 -14.85
N LEU A 32 -4.75 14.42 -14.20
CA LEU A 32 -4.44 15.51 -13.26
C LEU A 32 -3.89 16.75 -13.93
N SER A 33 -3.11 16.62 -15.01
CA SER A 33 -2.59 17.79 -15.73
C SER A 33 -3.74 18.65 -16.28
N ARG A 34 -4.90 18.04 -16.56
CA ARG A 34 -6.10 18.76 -17.03
C ARG A 34 -6.77 19.62 -15.97
N LEU A 35 -6.48 19.35 -14.68
CA LEU A 35 -7.09 20.05 -13.57
C LEU A 35 -6.40 21.38 -13.30
N ALA A 36 -7.14 22.31 -12.68
CA ALA A 36 -6.57 23.54 -12.13
C ALA A 36 -5.71 23.23 -10.89
N GLY A 37 -4.76 24.11 -10.57
CA GLY A 37 -3.82 23.90 -9.46
C GLY A 37 -4.49 23.68 -8.10
N GLU A 38 -5.62 24.34 -7.81
CA GLU A 38 -6.37 24.13 -6.57
C GLU A 38 -6.94 22.70 -6.47
N SER A 39 -7.59 22.22 -7.54
CA SER A 39 -8.09 20.85 -7.62
C SER A 39 -6.97 19.80 -7.52
N ARG A 40 -5.77 20.11 -8.06
CA ARG A 40 -4.58 19.27 -7.87
C ARG A 40 -4.17 19.21 -6.39
N ARG A 41 -4.11 20.35 -5.71
CA ARG A 41 -3.68 20.44 -4.30
C ARG A 41 -4.63 19.79 -3.31
N VAL A 42 -5.94 19.77 -3.57
CA VAL A 42 -6.91 19.08 -2.68
C VAL A 42 -6.59 17.59 -2.52
N ARG A 43 -5.88 16.98 -3.48
CA ARG A 43 -5.45 15.57 -3.44
C ARG A 43 -4.23 15.32 -2.55
N LEU A 44 -3.57 16.38 -2.09
CA LEU A 44 -2.33 16.31 -1.31
C LEU A 44 -2.68 16.32 0.17
N GLY A 45 -2.66 15.13 0.78
CA GLY A 45 -3.11 14.89 2.15
C GLY A 45 -2.09 15.18 3.24
N VAL A 46 -0.91 15.67 2.88
CA VAL A 46 0.16 16.00 3.82
C VAL A 46 0.63 17.45 3.59
N PRO A 47 0.93 18.23 4.63
CA PRO A 47 1.41 19.61 4.46
C PRO A 47 2.76 19.66 3.74
N SER A 48 2.99 20.68 2.89
CA SER A 48 4.34 20.94 2.36
C SER A 48 5.35 21.19 3.48
N PRO A 49 6.60 20.70 3.34
CA PRO A 49 7.64 21.04 4.27
C PRO A 49 8.03 22.52 4.17
N SER A 50 8.57 23.07 5.24
CA SER A 50 9.18 24.40 5.22
C SER A 50 10.49 24.41 4.44
N VAL A 51 10.90 25.59 3.98
CA VAL A 51 12.20 25.79 3.29
C VAL A 51 13.37 25.31 4.17
N ALA A 52 13.32 25.59 5.47
CA ALA A 52 14.38 25.17 6.39
C ALA A 52 14.47 23.64 6.52
N GLU A 53 13.35 22.92 6.50
CA GLU A 53 13.32 21.45 6.56
C GLU A 53 13.85 20.81 5.28
N VAL A 54 13.58 21.44 4.14
CA VAL A 54 14.11 21.06 2.82
C VAL A 54 15.63 21.31 2.77
N GLU A 55 16.10 22.50 3.16
CA GLU A 55 17.51 22.86 3.18
C GLU A 55 18.33 21.96 4.11
N ALA A 56 17.77 21.58 5.27
CA ALA A 56 18.41 20.65 6.20
C ALA A 56 18.63 19.24 5.61
N ARG A 57 18.00 18.91 4.48
CA ARG A 57 18.07 17.61 3.79
C ARG A 57 18.70 17.70 2.40
N ALA A 58 19.51 18.73 2.12
CA ALA A 58 20.15 18.91 0.82
C ALA A 58 20.98 17.70 0.35
N GLU A 59 21.65 16.99 1.27
CA GLU A 59 22.47 15.81 0.98
C GLU A 59 21.67 14.49 0.91
N LEU A 60 20.35 14.56 1.09
CA LEU A 60 19.49 13.38 1.15
C LEU A 60 19.60 12.49 -0.11
N PRO A 61 19.55 13.02 -1.34
CA PRO A 61 19.61 12.19 -2.54
C PRO A 61 20.84 11.30 -2.62
N GLY A 62 22.03 11.86 -2.35
CA GLY A 62 23.29 11.11 -2.36
C GLY A 62 23.33 10.03 -1.27
N ARG A 63 22.93 10.39 -0.05
CA ARG A 63 22.89 9.46 1.09
C ARG A 63 21.92 8.29 0.84
N MET A 64 20.71 8.58 0.37
CA MET A 64 19.70 7.55 0.12
C MET A 64 20.12 6.61 -1.01
N LEU A 65 20.68 7.15 -2.08
CA LEU A 65 21.25 6.37 -3.18
C LEU A 65 22.36 5.42 -2.70
N GLU A 66 23.33 5.90 -1.93
CA GLU A 66 24.43 5.10 -1.42
C GLU A 66 23.93 3.94 -0.55
N VAL A 67 23.03 4.22 0.41
CA VAL A 67 22.46 3.21 1.30
C VAL A 67 21.62 2.20 0.51
N ALA A 68 20.80 2.66 -0.44
CA ALA A 68 19.98 1.78 -1.26
C ALA A 68 20.85 0.80 -2.07
N LEU A 69 21.89 1.28 -2.75
CA LEU A 69 22.77 0.43 -3.55
C LEU A 69 23.62 -0.52 -2.70
N GLY A 70 24.05 -0.07 -1.51
CA GLY A 70 24.77 -0.90 -0.54
C GLY A 70 23.95 -2.05 0.06
N ALA A 71 22.64 -2.09 -0.17
CA ALA A 71 21.75 -3.13 0.33
C ALA A 71 21.78 -4.42 -0.53
N ALA A 72 22.14 -4.33 -1.81
CA ALA A 72 22.15 -5.47 -2.71
C ALA A 72 23.15 -6.55 -2.23
N GLY A 73 22.71 -7.82 -2.22
CA GLY A 73 23.53 -8.94 -1.75
C GLY A 73 23.64 -9.09 -0.23
N GLN A 74 23.10 -8.15 0.56
CA GLN A 74 23.03 -8.32 2.01
C GLN A 74 22.21 -9.56 2.39
N PRO A 75 22.60 -10.31 3.45
CA PRO A 75 21.82 -11.43 3.95
C PRO A 75 20.42 -10.97 4.39
N CYS A 76 19.39 -11.70 3.98
CA CYS A 76 18.02 -11.47 4.40
C CYS A 76 17.52 -12.68 5.20
N THR A 77 17.12 -12.43 6.45
CA THR A 77 16.56 -13.45 7.36
C THR A 77 15.07 -13.24 7.62
N ALA A 78 14.42 -12.33 6.88
CA ALA A 78 13.00 -12.09 7.02
C ALA A 78 12.19 -13.35 6.68
N LEU A 79 11.14 -13.62 7.47
CA LEU A 79 10.43 -14.90 7.45
C LEU A 79 9.85 -15.25 6.08
N HIS A 80 9.36 -14.25 5.33
CA HIS A 80 8.79 -14.45 4.00
C HIS A 80 9.68 -13.89 2.89
N ALA A 81 11.00 -13.85 3.07
CA ALA A 81 11.92 -13.57 1.96
C ALA A 81 11.93 -14.75 0.94
N PRO A 82 11.85 -14.49 -0.37
CA PRO A 82 11.97 -15.51 -1.42
C PRO A 82 13.35 -16.16 -1.53
N GLY A 83 14.37 -15.50 -0.98
CA GLY A 83 15.76 -15.95 -0.98
C GLY A 83 16.53 -15.39 0.21
N SER A 84 17.73 -15.90 0.44
CA SER A 84 18.56 -15.58 1.62
C SER A 84 19.36 -14.29 1.50
N THR A 85 19.29 -13.60 0.37
CA THR A 85 19.99 -12.32 0.12
C THR A 85 19.08 -11.37 -0.64
N LEU A 86 19.26 -10.06 -0.44
CA LEU A 86 18.54 -9.04 -1.19
C LEU A 86 18.97 -9.04 -2.67
N PRO A 87 18.03 -9.11 -3.62
CA PRO A 87 18.33 -8.94 -5.05
C PRO A 87 18.54 -7.46 -5.40
N ALA A 88 19.22 -7.20 -6.52
CA ALA A 88 19.37 -5.85 -7.07
C ALA A 88 18.04 -5.27 -7.61
N LYS A 89 17.05 -6.13 -7.89
CA LYS A 89 15.74 -5.75 -8.41
C LYS A 89 14.66 -6.63 -7.81
N PHE A 90 13.54 -6.01 -7.44
CA PHE A 90 12.37 -6.72 -6.92
C PHE A 90 11.11 -5.92 -7.21
N ASP A 91 10.03 -6.60 -7.59
CA ASP A 91 8.74 -5.98 -7.87
C ASP A 91 7.63 -6.90 -7.37
N LEU A 92 6.81 -6.43 -6.43
CA LEU A 92 5.70 -7.21 -5.87
C LEU A 92 4.60 -7.53 -6.90
N ARG A 93 4.60 -6.87 -8.07
CA ARG A 93 3.70 -7.20 -9.19
C ARG A 93 4.14 -8.45 -9.96
N ASP A 94 5.41 -8.85 -9.83
CA ASP A 94 5.95 -10.04 -10.48
C ASP A 94 6.97 -10.76 -9.57
N VAL A 95 6.44 -11.54 -8.63
CA VAL A 95 7.23 -12.47 -7.83
C VAL A 95 6.95 -13.89 -8.30
N CYS A 96 7.81 -14.39 -9.19
CA CYS A 96 7.63 -15.69 -9.86
C CYS A 96 6.31 -15.81 -10.64
N GLY A 97 5.96 -14.78 -11.42
CA GLY A 97 4.75 -14.74 -12.25
C GLY A 97 3.47 -14.46 -11.46
N ARG A 98 3.59 -13.92 -10.24
CA ARG A 98 2.47 -13.65 -9.33
C ARG A 98 2.53 -12.21 -8.82
N SER A 99 1.40 -11.51 -8.90
CA SER A 99 1.24 -10.17 -8.34
C SER A 99 0.62 -10.23 -6.95
N TYR A 100 1.28 -9.56 -5.99
CA TYR A 100 0.81 -9.36 -4.62
C TYR A 100 0.30 -7.93 -4.38
N VAL A 101 0.12 -7.15 -5.44
CA VAL A 101 -0.37 -5.78 -5.38
C VAL A 101 -1.82 -5.75 -5.87
N THR A 102 -2.72 -5.16 -5.08
CA THR A 102 -4.13 -4.97 -5.44
C THR A 102 -4.30 -3.96 -6.58
N PRO A 103 -5.44 -3.94 -7.30
CA PRO A 103 -5.70 -2.95 -8.34
C PRO A 103 -5.47 -1.50 -7.88
N VAL A 104 -5.07 -0.64 -8.81
CA VAL A 104 -4.98 0.81 -8.55
C VAL A 104 -6.38 1.37 -8.32
N LYS A 105 -6.50 2.25 -7.33
CA LYS A 105 -7.72 2.99 -7.00
C LYS A 105 -7.53 4.49 -7.30
N ASP A 106 -8.58 5.27 -7.13
CA ASP A 106 -8.58 6.72 -7.29
C ASP A 106 -9.18 7.38 -6.03
N GLN A 107 -8.42 8.26 -5.41
CA GLN A 107 -8.84 9.02 -4.22
C GLN A 107 -9.76 10.21 -4.55
N GLY A 108 -9.99 10.51 -5.83
CA GLY A 108 -10.86 11.62 -6.23
C GLY A 108 -10.37 12.98 -5.71
N GLU A 109 -11.28 13.86 -5.35
CA GLU A 109 -10.99 15.22 -4.87
C GLU A 109 -10.83 15.27 -3.34
N SER A 110 -9.96 14.42 -2.79
CA SER A 110 -9.77 14.30 -1.34
C SER A 110 -8.31 14.12 -0.96
N GLY A 111 -7.88 14.74 0.14
CA GLY A 111 -6.53 14.63 0.71
C GLY A 111 -6.31 13.31 1.48
N SER A 112 -6.81 12.21 0.94
CA SER A 112 -6.87 10.90 1.62
C SER A 112 -5.75 9.93 1.23
N CYS A 113 -4.74 10.42 0.50
CA CYS A 113 -3.61 9.64 0.00
C CYS A 113 -2.92 8.75 1.06
N SER A 114 -2.79 9.23 2.30
CA SER A 114 -2.19 8.46 3.40
C SER A 114 -3.01 7.22 3.75
N ALA A 115 -4.34 7.26 3.61
CA ALA A 115 -5.19 6.08 3.82
C ALA A 115 -5.02 5.07 2.68
N PHE A 116 -4.95 5.53 1.43
CA PHE A 116 -4.68 4.67 0.27
C PHE A 116 -3.30 4.01 0.34
N GLY A 117 -2.24 4.77 0.69
CA GLY A 117 -0.89 4.23 0.87
C GLY A 117 -0.83 3.19 2.01
N THR A 118 -1.48 3.49 3.14
CA THR A 118 -1.58 2.57 4.29
C THR A 118 -2.33 1.28 3.93
N ILE A 119 -3.49 1.39 3.27
CA ILE A 119 -4.28 0.23 2.88
C ILE A 119 -3.56 -0.62 1.83
N ALA A 120 -2.91 -0.01 0.84
CA ALA A 120 -2.11 -0.75 -0.13
C ALA A 120 -0.98 -1.56 0.55
N ALA A 121 -0.35 -1.01 1.59
CA ALA A 121 0.64 -1.72 2.40
C ALA A 121 0.02 -2.91 3.17
N LEU A 122 -1.15 -2.73 3.79
CA LEU A 122 -1.87 -3.80 4.48
C LEU A 122 -2.30 -4.92 3.53
N GLU A 123 -2.97 -4.58 2.43
CA GLU A 123 -3.48 -5.54 1.46
C GLU A 123 -2.35 -6.36 0.84
N GLY A 124 -1.28 -5.67 0.41
CA GLY A 124 -0.12 -6.32 -0.17
C GLY A 124 0.61 -7.21 0.83
N THR A 125 0.79 -6.76 2.07
CA THR A 125 1.38 -7.57 3.15
C THR A 125 0.54 -8.82 3.44
N ALA A 126 -0.78 -8.67 3.50
CA ALA A 126 -1.70 -9.78 3.76
C ALA A 126 -1.60 -10.86 2.68
N ALA A 127 -1.56 -10.46 1.41
CA ALA A 127 -1.42 -11.36 0.27
C ALA A 127 -0.02 -12.00 0.21
N TYR A 128 1.02 -11.19 0.41
CA TYR A 128 2.42 -11.60 0.25
C TYR A 128 2.87 -12.59 1.31
N THR A 129 2.64 -12.30 2.59
CA THR A 129 3.03 -13.17 3.72
C THR A 129 2.33 -14.53 3.68
N ARG A 130 1.13 -14.59 3.07
CA ARG A 130 0.35 -15.82 2.87
C ARG A 130 0.62 -16.54 1.56
N ARG A 131 1.40 -15.96 0.65
CA ARG A 131 1.60 -16.46 -0.73
C ARG A 131 0.28 -16.66 -1.48
N ASN A 132 -0.69 -15.79 -1.22
CA ASN A 132 -2.03 -15.87 -1.78
C ASN A 132 -2.40 -14.60 -2.53
N THR A 133 -2.19 -14.61 -3.85
CA THR A 133 -2.62 -13.55 -4.75
C THR A 133 -4.14 -13.52 -4.98
N GLY A 134 -4.85 -14.57 -4.59
CA GLY A 134 -6.30 -14.71 -4.73
C GLY A 134 -7.09 -14.17 -3.55
N MET A 135 -6.44 -13.61 -2.52
CA MET A 135 -7.10 -13.16 -1.28
C MET A 135 -8.14 -12.06 -1.52
N ARG A 136 -8.01 -11.30 -2.62
CA ARG A 136 -8.92 -10.21 -3.02
C ARG A 136 -9.37 -9.36 -1.82
N LEU A 137 -8.41 -8.88 -1.04
CA LEU A 137 -8.71 -7.89 0.00
C LEU A 137 -9.01 -6.58 -0.69
N ASP A 138 -10.10 -5.96 -0.24
CA ASP A 138 -10.51 -4.63 -0.63
C ASP A 138 -10.92 -3.92 0.67
N LEU A 139 -9.94 -3.26 1.27
CA LEU A 139 -10.11 -2.56 2.55
C LEU A 139 -10.65 -1.15 2.30
N SER A 140 -11.39 -0.62 3.28
CA SER A 140 -12.07 0.67 3.15
C SER A 140 -11.16 1.84 3.51
N GLU A 141 -10.73 2.59 2.50
CA GLU A 141 -10.07 3.88 2.70
C GLU A 141 -10.99 4.88 3.38
N ALA A 142 -12.32 4.79 3.14
CA ALA A 142 -13.30 5.68 3.75
C ALA A 142 -13.34 5.53 5.26
N HIS A 143 -13.37 4.30 5.76
CA HIS A 143 -13.35 4.03 7.19
C HIS A 143 -12.05 4.50 7.84
N LEU A 144 -10.91 4.24 7.20
CA LEU A 144 -9.62 4.65 7.74
C LEU A 144 -9.49 6.18 7.76
N PHE A 145 -9.81 6.85 6.66
CA PHE A 145 -9.68 8.29 6.54
C PHE A 145 -10.80 9.04 7.27
N PHE A 146 -12.07 8.88 6.89
CA PHE A 146 -13.16 9.65 7.49
C PHE A 146 -13.53 9.18 8.89
N GLY A 147 -13.31 7.90 9.20
CA GLY A 147 -13.62 7.33 10.51
C GLY A 147 -12.55 7.58 11.57
N PHE A 148 -11.25 7.53 11.21
CA PHE A 148 -10.17 7.63 12.20
C PHE A 148 -9.33 8.91 12.10
N ALA A 149 -9.00 9.39 10.90
CA ALA A 149 -8.13 10.57 10.75
C ALA A 149 -8.60 11.83 11.51
N PRO A 150 -9.91 12.16 11.61
CA PRO A 150 -10.36 13.36 12.33
C PRO A 150 -9.91 13.43 13.79
N ALA A 151 -9.65 12.29 14.44
CA ALA A 151 -9.19 12.25 15.82
C ALA A 151 -7.72 12.72 15.99
N HIS A 152 -6.93 12.72 14.92
CA HIS A 152 -5.51 13.06 14.92
C HIS A 152 -5.22 14.44 14.32
N ARG A 153 -6.20 15.05 13.64
CA ARG A 153 -6.04 16.32 12.93
C ARG A 153 -5.88 17.50 13.89
N LYS A 154 -4.97 18.40 13.55
CA LYS A 154 -4.94 19.74 14.14
C LYS A 154 -6.00 20.62 13.48
N PRO A 155 -6.46 21.70 14.14
CA PRO A 155 -7.38 22.65 13.53
C PRO A 155 -6.83 23.19 12.20
N GLY A 156 -7.58 23.00 11.12
CA GLY A 156 -7.20 23.43 9.76
C GLY A 156 -6.61 22.31 8.88
N ASP A 157 -6.27 21.15 9.45
CA ASP A 157 -5.78 20.02 8.66
C ASP A 157 -6.94 19.37 7.88
N THR A 158 -6.71 19.11 6.59
CA THR A 158 -7.67 18.42 5.72
C THR A 158 -7.25 16.97 5.40
N GLY A 159 -6.00 16.62 5.66
CA GLY A 159 -5.43 15.30 5.38
C GLY A 159 -5.08 14.48 6.63
N SER A 160 -4.04 13.65 6.56
CA SER A 160 -3.60 12.79 7.66
C SER A 160 -2.22 12.20 7.43
N TRP A 161 -1.65 11.61 8.49
CA TRP A 161 -0.31 11.04 8.47
C TRP A 161 -0.35 9.50 8.56
N PRO A 162 0.58 8.80 7.88
CA PRO A 162 0.55 7.34 7.79
C PRO A 162 0.85 6.64 9.12
N ASP A 163 1.63 7.24 10.01
CA ASP A 163 1.95 6.67 11.32
C ASP A 163 0.72 6.56 12.23
N ASP A 164 -0.11 7.61 12.27
CA ASP A 164 -1.39 7.61 13.00
C ASP A 164 -2.33 6.54 12.44
N LEU A 165 -2.48 6.48 11.11
CA LEU A 165 -3.37 5.53 10.43
C LEU A 165 -2.90 4.08 10.54
N MET A 166 -1.59 3.83 10.43
CA MET A 166 -1.00 2.50 10.65
C MET A 166 -1.16 2.08 12.12
N GLY A 167 -1.03 3.02 13.06
CA GLY A 167 -1.32 2.82 14.47
C GLY A 167 -2.78 2.40 14.72
N ASP A 168 -3.73 3.08 14.08
CA ASP A 168 -5.16 2.69 14.14
C ASP A 168 -5.42 1.32 13.51
N CYS A 169 -4.75 1.01 12.40
CA CYS A 169 -4.82 -0.31 11.78
C CYS A 169 -4.33 -1.43 12.71
N ALA A 170 -3.33 -1.17 13.55
CA ALA A 170 -2.84 -2.13 14.53
C ALA A 170 -3.74 -2.20 15.79
N ALA A 171 -4.20 -1.05 16.29
CA ALA A 171 -4.92 -0.94 17.56
C ALA A 171 -6.42 -1.26 17.44
N LYS A 172 -7.06 -0.82 16.36
CA LYS A 172 -8.51 -0.93 16.13
C LYS A 172 -8.80 -1.89 14.97
N GLY A 173 -7.98 -1.82 13.92
CA GLY A 173 -8.21 -2.47 12.64
C GLY A 173 -9.12 -1.66 11.73
N VAL A 174 -9.09 -1.96 10.44
CA VAL A 174 -9.86 -1.31 9.38
C VAL A 174 -10.86 -2.29 8.76
N THR A 175 -12.03 -1.81 8.37
CA THR A 175 -13.04 -2.63 7.71
C THR A 175 -12.81 -2.70 6.19
N PHE A 176 -13.75 -3.32 5.48
CA PHE A 176 -13.67 -3.59 4.05
C PHE A 176 -14.50 -2.57 3.27
N GLU A 177 -14.16 -2.40 1.99
CA GLU A 177 -14.81 -1.46 1.08
C GLU A 177 -16.33 -1.67 1.01
N ASP A 178 -16.79 -2.92 1.10
CA ASP A 178 -18.22 -3.26 1.14
C ASP A 178 -18.95 -2.83 2.43
N TYR A 179 -18.22 -2.41 3.47
CA TYR A 179 -18.76 -1.97 4.76
C TYR A 179 -18.66 -0.46 4.97
N TRP A 180 -17.84 0.23 4.17
CA TRP A 180 -17.94 1.67 3.94
C TRP A 180 -17.28 1.98 2.59
N PRO A 181 -18.07 2.03 1.50
CA PRO A 181 -17.53 2.33 0.17
C PRO A 181 -16.93 3.72 0.10
N TYR A 182 -15.84 3.85 -0.64
CA TYR A 182 -15.16 5.11 -0.83
C TYR A 182 -15.96 6.08 -1.70
N SER A 183 -16.07 7.31 -1.21
CA SER A 183 -16.33 8.51 -1.99
C SER A 183 -15.39 9.59 -1.46
N ASP A 184 -14.91 10.45 -2.34
CA ASP A 184 -14.02 11.56 -1.99
C ASP A 184 -14.69 12.59 -1.06
N GLU A 185 -16.03 12.69 -1.11
CA GLU A 185 -16.86 13.44 -0.17
C GLU A 185 -17.03 12.77 1.21
N GLY A 186 -16.64 11.51 1.37
CA GLY A 186 -16.84 10.74 2.61
C GLY A 186 -18.29 10.44 2.93
N THR A 187 -19.15 10.41 1.90
CA THR A 187 -20.56 10.03 2.03
C THR A 187 -20.73 8.56 2.42
N GLY A 188 -21.92 8.23 2.90
CA GLY A 188 -22.25 6.90 3.40
C GLY A 188 -22.11 6.80 4.92
N ALA A 189 -22.19 5.58 5.43
CA ALA A 189 -22.09 5.29 6.86
C ALA A 189 -21.41 3.96 7.08
N LEU A 190 -20.61 3.88 8.14
CA LEU A 190 -20.00 2.65 8.60
C LEU A 190 -21.08 1.61 8.89
N HIS A 191 -20.96 0.45 8.24
CA HIS A 191 -21.87 -0.65 8.48
C HIS A 191 -21.84 -1.10 9.97
N PRO A 192 -22.98 -1.24 10.67
CA PRO A 192 -22.99 -1.49 12.12
C PRO A 192 -22.23 -2.73 12.58
N ASN A 193 -22.14 -3.76 11.72
CA ASN A 193 -21.42 -5.00 12.02
C ASN A 193 -19.94 -5.00 11.60
N TRP A 194 -19.34 -3.86 11.27
CA TRP A 194 -17.95 -3.76 10.81
C TRP A 194 -16.95 -4.46 11.72
N VAL A 195 -17.21 -4.50 13.02
CA VAL A 195 -16.39 -5.21 14.02
C VAL A 195 -16.23 -6.72 13.77
N ASN A 196 -17.07 -7.31 12.92
CA ASN A 196 -16.98 -8.71 12.50
C ASN A 196 -16.42 -8.88 11.06
N ARG A 197 -15.92 -7.80 10.47
CA ARG A 197 -15.27 -7.75 9.16
C ARG A 197 -14.14 -6.72 9.19
N VAL A 198 -13.03 -7.12 9.81
CA VAL A 198 -11.88 -6.26 10.11
C VAL A 198 -10.57 -6.93 9.69
N ALA A 199 -9.67 -6.13 9.13
CA ALA A 199 -8.26 -6.44 8.98
C ALA A 199 -7.45 -5.63 10.01
N ARG A 200 -6.46 -6.26 10.64
CA ARG A 200 -5.62 -5.64 11.67
C ARG A 200 -4.15 -5.85 11.32
N ALA A 201 -3.37 -4.77 11.34
CA ALA A 201 -1.92 -4.82 11.10
C ALA A 201 -1.19 -5.47 12.29
N GLU A 202 -0.16 -6.25 12.00
CA GLU A 202 0.72 -6.88 13.00
C GLU A 202 2.16 -6.44 12.79
N GLY A 203 2.90 -6.26 13.89
CA GLY A 203 4.32 -5.91 13.85
C GLY A 203 4.60 -4.68 12.98
N VAL A 204 3.93 -3.56 13.29
CA VAL A 204 4.18 -2.28 12.62
C VAL A 204 5.63 -1.85 12.88
N VAL A 205 6.32 -1.42 11.83
CA VAL A 205 7.72 -0.99 11.87
C VAL A 205 7.86 0.36 11.20
N ASP A 206 8.62 1.26 11.83
CA ASP A 206 9.12 2.49 11.22
C ASP A 206 10.41 2.21 10.46
N LEU A 207 10.42 2.57 9.19
CA LEU A 207 11.52 2.36 8.24
C LEU A 207 12.00 3.69 7.64
N THR A 208 11.53 4.81 8.20
CA THR A 208 11.85 6.15 7.72
C THR A 208 13.37 6.34 7.76
N GLN A 209 13.91 6.99 6.72
CA GLN A 209 15.32 7.31 6.54
C GLN A 209 16.26 6.12 6.25
N ASP A 210 15.75 4.89 6.09
CA ASP A 210 16.58 3.69 5.88
C ASP A 210 16.15 2.90 4.63
N PRO A 211 16.70 3.24 3.43
CA PRO A 211 16.47 2.51 2.20
C PRO A 211 16.78 1.01 2.27
N ALA A 212 17.79 0.62 3.05
CA ALA A 212 18.16 -0.80 3.18
C ALA A 212 17.09 -1.55 3.98
N ALA A 213 16.62 -0.98 5.10
CA ALA A 213 15.53 -1.54 5.87
C ALA A 213 14.22 -1.59 5.07
N ILE A 214 13.92 -0.56 4.27
CA ILE A 214 12.77 -0.55 3.36
C ILE A 214 12.84 -1.74 2.38
N LYS A 215 13.99 -1.98 1.73
CA LYS A 215 14.17 -3.13 0.83
C LYS A 215 14.00 -4.46 1.55
N HIS A 216 14.61 -4.64 2.71
CA HIS A 216 14.46 -5.85 3.52
C HIS A 216 13.00 -6.09 3.89
N HIS A 217 12.25 -5.04 4.24
CA HIS A 217 10.84 -5.13 4.57
C HIS A 217 9.99 -5.50 3.36
N ILE A 218 10.19 -4.84 2.22
CA ILE A 218 9.47 -5.15 0.97
C ILE A 218 9.73 -6.59 0.53
N TYR A 219 10.98 -7.03 0.58
CA TYR A 219 11.36 -8.40 0.22
C TYR A 219 10.80 -9.44 1.18
N GLY A 220 10.74 -9.11 2.47
CA GLY A 220 10.42 -10.03 3.55
C GLY A 220 8.94 -10.10 3.93
N TYR A 221 8.18 -9.02 3.74
CA TYR A 221 6.84 -8.88 4.31
C TYR A 221 5.82 -8.21 3.38
N GLY A 222 6.23 -7.30 2.49
CA GLY A 222 5.33 -6.67 1.53
C GLY A 222 5.47 -5.15 1.47
N PRO A 223 4.55 -4.44 0.79
CA PRO A 223 4.72 -3.02 0.53
C PRO A 223 4.79 -2.20 1.81
N VAL A 224 5.40 -1.02 1.70
CA VAL A 224 5.41 -0.02 2.78
C VAL A 224 4.71 1.24 2.29
N THR A 225 3.98 1.92 3.17
CA THR A 225 3.52 3.29 2.87
C THR A 225 4.72 4.22 2.93
N ALA A 226 4.76 5.25 2.09
CA ALA A 226 5.80 6.29 2.08
C ALA A 226 5.18 7.62 1.69
N CYS A 227 5.71 8.74 2.19
CA CYS A 227 5.26 10.08 1.79
C CYS A 227 6.37 10.83 1.08
N MET A 228 6.01 11.62 0.08
CA MET A 228 6.90 12.40 -0.77
C MET A 228 6.35 13.81 -0.98
N VAL A 229 7.22 14.74 -1.31
CA VAL A 229 6.85 16.10 -1.71
C VAL A 229 6.40 16.08 -3.17
N ILE A 230 5.27 16.71 -3.45
CA ILE A 230 4.76 16.85 -4.82
C ILE A 230 5.16 18.20 -5.37
N TYR A 231 5.87 18.17 -6.49
CA TYR A 231 6.21 19.33 -7.30
C TYR A 231 5.24 19.46 -8.49
N ASP A 232 5.22 20.64 -9.11
CA ASP A 232 4.26 20.96 -10.19
C ASP A 232 4.37 20.01 -11.39
N ASP A 233 5.57 19.57 -11.71
CA ASP A 233 5.87 18.69 -12.84
C ASP A 233 5.37 17.24 -12.65
N PHE A 234 5.26 16.76 -11.41
CA PHE A 234 4.84 15.40 -11.13
C PHE A 234 3.40 15.09 -11.57
N PHE A 235 2.52 16.09 -11.60
CA PHE A 235 1.15 15.91 -12.12
C PHE A 235 1.13 15.50 -13.60
N HIS A 236 2.20 15.77 -14.34
CA HIS A 236 2.37 15.49 -15.76
C HIS A 236 3.12 14.17 -16.02
N TYR A 237 3.51 13.42 -14.98
CA TYR A 237 4.28 12.19 -15.13
C TYR A 237 3.50 11.12 -15.93
N THR A 238 4.16 10.56 -16.94
CA THR A 238 3.63 9.47 -17.79
C THR A 238 4.53 8.24 -17.87
N GLY A 239 5.79 8.32 -17.40
CA GLY A 239 6.69 7.17 -17.32
C GLY A 239 8.15 7.54 -17.12
N GLY A 240 9.00 6.55 -16.83
CA GLY A 240 10.44 6.73 -16.59
C GLY A 240 10.79 6.97 -15.11
N ILE A 241 12.02 7.40 -14.83
CA ILE A 241 12.52 7.58 -13.45
C ILE A 241 12.39 9.04 -13.05
N TYR A 242 11.35 9.33 -12.27
CA TYR A 242 11.06 10.69 -11.84
C TYR A 242 12.23 11.30 -11.05
N ARG A 243 12.55 12.55 -11.43
CA ARG A 243 13.45 13.49 -10.76
C ARG A 243 12.82 14.87 -10.91
N ALA A 244 12.66 15.61 -9.82
CA ALA A 244 12.03 16.92 -9.88
C ALA A 244 12.83 17.86 -10.79
N THR A 245 12.12 18.52 -11.70
CA THR A 245 12.63 19.57 -12.59
C THR A 245 12.16 20.96 -12.16
N THR A 246 11.19 21.00 -11.25
CA THR A 246 10.64 22.23 -10.67
C THR A 246 10.96 22.29 -9.18
N THR A 247 10.99 23.51 -8.63
CA THR A 247 11.30 23.74 -7.21
C THR A 247 10.07 24.07 -6.38
N GLU A 248 8.95 24.40 -7.01
CA GLU A 248 7.71 24.77 -6.32
C GLU A 248 6.99 23.52 -5.81
N SER A 249 6.85 23.43 -4.48
CA SER A 249 6.10 22.35 -3.83
C SER A 249 4.62 22.70 -3.73
N ASN A 250 3.75 21.73 -4.01
CA ASN A 250 2.30 21.86 -3.92
C ASN A 250 1.71 21.25 -2.66
N GLY A 251 2.46 20.38 -1.97
CA GLY A 251 2.01 19.62 -0.81
C GLY A 251 2.83 18.34 -0.66
N GLY A 252 2.50 17.57 0.36
CA GLY A 252 2.94 16.20 0.54
C GLY A 252 1.87 15.21 0.10
N HIS A 253 2.32 14.03 -0.35
CA HIS A 253 1.47 12.96 -0.82
C HIS A 253 2.03 11.61 -0.38
N CYS A 254 1.16 10.67 -0.06
CA CYS A 254 1.58 9.34 0.36
C CYS A 254 1.15 8.27 -0.63
N VAL A 255 2.03 7.30 -0.82
CA VAL A 255 1.96 6.22 -1.82
C VAL A 255 2.38 4.91 -1.15
N ALA A 256 2.36 3.79 -1.87
CA ALA A 256 2.97 2.55 -1.41
C ALA A 256 4.19 2.18 -2.25
N LEU A 257 5.35 2.02 -1.61
CA LEU A 257 6.54 1.43 -2.24
C LEU A 257 6.36 -0.08 -2.34
N ILE A 258 6.49 -0.61 -3.56
CA ILE A 258 6.20 -2.01 -3.88
C ILE A 258 7.39 -2.77 -4.46
N GLY A 259 8.54 -2.10 -4.64
CA GLY A 259 9.69 -2.68 -5.29
C GLY A 259 10.77 -1.64 -5.60
N TRP A 260 11.84 -2.11 -6.24
CA TRP A 260 12.99 -1.30 -6.60
C TRP A 260 13.75 -1.89 -7.79
N ASP A 261 14.61 -1.08 -8.41
CA ASP A 261 15.52 -1.47 -9.48
C ASP A 261 16.84 -0.70 -9.34
N ASP A 262 17.89 -1.39 -8.88
CA ASP A 262 19.22 -0.82 -8.64
C ASP A 262 19.99 -0.51 -9.92
N GLU A 263 19.66 -1.16 -11.03
CA GLU A 263 20.24 -0.81 -12.34
C GLU A 263 19.74 0.55 -12.81
N GLN A 264 18.52 0.93 -12.40
CA GLN A 264 17.88 2.21 -12.71
C GLN A 264 17.90 3.21 -11.55
N ASN A 265 18.51 2.86 -10.41
CA ASN A 265 18.59 3.67 -9.19
C ASN A 265 17.22 4.18 -8.70
N CYS A 266 16.19 3.33 -8.70
CA CYS A 266 14.83 3.77 -8.44
C CYS A 266 13.99 2.86 -7.53
N TRP A 267 13.04 3.48 -6.85
CA TRP A 267 11.86 2.81 -6.29
C TRP A 267 10.76 2.62 -7.33
N ILE A 268 9.91 1.63 -7.08
CA ILE A 268 8.65 1.39 -7.79
C ILE A 268 7.52 1.64 -6.79
N ALA A 269 6.59 2.53 -7.14
CA ALA A 269 5.52 2.96 -6.25
C ALA A 269 4.14 2.83 -6.89
N LYS A 270 3.16 2.43 -6.08
CA LYS A 270 1.72 2.43 -6.39
C LYS A 270 1.12 3.75 -5.93
N ASN A 271 0.46 4.47 -6.84
CA ASN A 271 -0.25 5.70 -6.55
C ASN A 271 -1.78 5.46 -6.42
N SER A 272 -2.53 6.51 -6.08
CA SER A 272 -3.96 6.53 -5.84
C SER A 272 -4.70 7.57 -6.68
N TRP A 273 -4.23 7.83 -7.90
CA TRP A 273 -4.81 8.81 -8.84
C TRP A 273 -5.42 8.14 -10.09
N GLY A 274 -5.85 6.88 -9.95
CA GLY A 274 -6.42 6.09 -11.03
C GLY A 274 -5.38 5.50 -11.99
N THR A 275 -5.83 4.58 -12.84
CA THR A 275 -4.98 3.85 -13.80
C THR A 275 -4.55 4.70 -14.99
N ASP A 276 -5.25 5.80 -15.26
CA ASP A 276 -4.98 6.69 -16.40
C ASP A 276 -3.87 7.71 -16.10
N TRP A 277 -3.28 7.66 -14.89
CA TRP A 277 -2.13 8.46 -14.49
C TRP A 277 -0.86 7.60 -14.46
N GLY A 278 0.28 8.16 -14.89
CA GLY A 278 1.58 7.48 -14.83
C GLY A 278 1.65 6.16 -15.61
N GLU A 279 2.38 5.19 -15.08
CA GLU A 279 2.61 3.86 -15.65
C GLU A 279 1.47 2.90 -15.28
N GLY A 280 0.23 3.23 -15.64
CA GLY A 280 -0.95 2.46 -15.28
C GLY A 280 -1.36 2.63 -13.80
N GLY A 281 -1.15 3.81 -13.24
CA GLY A 281 -1.35 4.14 -11.82
C GLY A 281 -0.12 3.92 -10.94
N PHE A 282 1.00 3.52 -11.54
CA PHE A 282 2.29 3.35 -10.88
C PHE A 282 3.26 4.43 -11.35
N PHE A 283 4.37 4.56 -10.65
CA PHE A 283 5.50 5.37 -11.09
C PHE A 283 6.81 4.81 -10.57
N ARG A 284 7.90 5.28 -11.16
CA ARG A 284 9.26 5.03 -10.69
C ARG A 284 9.91 6.34 -10.36
N ILE A 285 10.67 6.36 -9.28
CA ILE A 285 11.27 7.57 -8.71
C ILE A 285 12.68 7.26 -8.24
N ALA A 286 13.63 8.17 -8.51
CA ALA A 286 15.01 7.97 -8.09
C ALA A 286 15.13 7.87 -6.56
N TYR A 287 16.12 7.12 -6.08
CA TYR A 287 16.43 7.08 -4.64
C TYR A 287 16.73 8.48 -4.09
N GLY A 288 16.14 8.82 -2.94
CA GLY A 288 16.27 10.10 -2.25
C GLY A 288 15.56 11.28 -2.92
N GLU A 289 14.87 11.05 -4.03
CA GLU A 289 14.12 12.08 -4.73
C GLU A 289 12.82 12.41 -4.01
N ALA A 290 12.44 13.69 -4.02
CA ALA A 290 11.22 14.19 -3.40
C ALA A 290 11.02 13.75 -1.93
N PHE A 291 12.11 13.46 -1.23
CA PHE A 291 12.11 13.06 0.18
C PHE A 291 11.34 11.77 0.47
N ILE A 292 11.19 10.87 -0.53
CA ILE A 292 10.29 9.73 -0.41
C ILE A 292 10.64 8.75 0.73
N GLU A 293 11.91 8.66 1.11
CA GLU A 293 12.35 7.83 2.25
C GLU A 293 12.41 8.61 3.58
N ASP A 294 12.50 9.94 3.55
CA ASP A 294 12.74 10.82 4.70
C ASP A 294 11.99 12.14 4.53
N TYR A 295 10.65 12.05 4.59
CA TYR A 295 9.79 13.21 4.43
C TYR A 295 10.17 14.29 5.46
N PRO A 296 10.21 15.60 5.10
CA PRO A 296 10.74 16.62 6.00
C PRO A 296 9.75 17.05 7.09
N GLU A 297 9.44 16.12 7.99
CA GLU A 297 8.66 16.28 9.23
C GLU A 297 9.26 15.33 10.27
N PRO A 298 9.40 15.72 11.55
CA PRO A 298 9.92 14.86 12.62
C PRO A 298 8.95 13.75 13.06
N ARG A 299 8.45 12.94 12.12
CA ARG A 299 7.58 11.79 12.39
C ARG A 299 7.80 10.65 11.39
N PRO A 300 7.44 9.40 11.75
CA PRO A 300 7.50 8.28 10.82
C PRO A 300 6.61 8.53 9.59
N THR A 301 7.17 8.35 8.40
CA THR A 301 6.44 8.52 7.14
C THR A 301 6.61 7.34 6.18
N THR A 302 7.60 6.48 6.45
CA THR A 302 7.73 5.19 5.77
C THR A 302 7.46 4.06 6.76
N LEU A 303 6.31 3.40 6.63
CA LEU A 303 5.88 2.35 7.57
C LEU A 303 5.46 1.07 6.86
N GLY A 304 5.77 -0.06 7.48
CA GLY A 304 5.32 -1.38 7.06
C GLY A 304 4.71 -2.15 8.22
N CYS A 305 4.09 -3.29 7.91
CA CYS A 305 3.68 -4.29 8.90
C CYS A 305 4.22 -5.66 8.47
N THR A 306 4.43 -6.57 9.43
CA THR A 306 4.97 -7.92 9.16
C THR A 306 3.88 -8.97 8.94
N GLY A 307 2.63 -8.60 9.18
CA GLY A 307 1.47 -9.44 8.99
C GLY A 307 0.18 -8.65 9.07
N VAL A 308 -0.91 -9.30 8.68
CA VAL A 308 -2.27 -8.75 8.81
C VAL A 308 -3.18 -9.88 9.27
N THR A 309 -3.85 -9.74 10.40
CA THR A 309 -4.88 -10.68 10.84
C THR A 309 -6.26 -10.27 10.37
N LEU A 310 -7.11 -11.26 10.15
CA LEU A 310 -8.49 -11.05 9.74
C LEU A 310 -9.46 -11.55 10.80
N ARG A 311 -10.50 -10.75 11.03
CA ARG A 311 -11.76 -11.15 11.64
C ARG A 311 -12.86 -10.95 10.61
N ALA A 312 -13.15 -11.96 9.80
CA ALA A 312 -14.09 -11.86 8.68
C ALA A 312 -14.56 -13.22 8.18
N TRP A 313 -15.76 -13.26 7.60
CA TRP A 313 -16.13 -14.31 6.66
C TRP A 313 -15.39 -14.08 5.34
N LEU A 314 -14.71 -15.11 4.85
CA LEU A 314 -14.09 -15.09 3.54
C LEU A 314 -15.04 -15.71 2.49
N PRO A 315 -14.84 -15.37 1.19
CA PRO A 315 -15.59 -15.98 0.12
C PRO A 315 -15.54 -17.51 0.14
N PRO A 316 -16.60 -18.19 -0.38
CA PRO A 316 -16.63 -19.64 -0.51
C PRO A 316 -15.42 -20.15 -1.28
N GLN A 317 -14.75 -21.16 -0.74
CA GLN A 317 -13.55 -21.75 -1.33
C GLN A 317 -13.45 -23.24 -1.00
N ARG A 318 -12.69 -23.99 -1.80
CA ARG A 318 -12.54 -25.43 -1.60
C ARG A 318 -11.58 -25.75 -0.46
N ALA A 319 -11.93 -26.73 0.36
CA ALA A 319 -10.99 -27.37 1.26
C ALA A 319 -10.13 -28.39 0.49
N LEU A 320 -8.82 -28.16 0.45
CA LEU A 320 -7.88 -28.99 -0.31
C LEU A 320 -7.35 -30.16 0.51
N ARG A 321 -6.95 -29.90 1.76
CA ARG A 321 -6.38 -30.90 2.68
C ARG A 321 -6.78 -30.61 4.12
N LEU A 322 -6.85 -31.67 4.92
CA LEU A 322 -7.01 -31.62 6.38
C LEU A 322 -5.82 -32.31 7.01
N PHE A 323 -5.35 -31.79 8.13
CA PHE A 323 -4.20 -32.32 8.84
C PHE A 323 -4.38 -32.18 10.34
N SER A 324 -4.22 -33.30 11.05
CA SER A 324 -4.20 -33.37 12.51
C SER A 324 -2.79 -33.73 12.95
N ALA A 325 -2.23 -32.94 13.87
CA ALA A 325 -0.96 -33.24 14.52
C ALA A 325 -1.01 -32.80 15.99
N GLY A 326 0.00 -33.19 16.78
CA GLY A 326 0.09 -32.78 18.18
C GLY A 326 0.08 -31.26 18.44
N ALA A 327 0.30 -30.44 17.39
CA ALA A 327 0.20 -28.98 17.44
C ALA A 327 -1.20 -28.42 17.13
N GLY A 328 -2.20 -29.28 16.89
CA GLY A 328 -3.59 -28.92 16.64
C GLY A 328 -4.09 -29.36 15.26
N GLU A 329 -5.28 -28.85 14.94
CA GLU A 329 -6.04 -29.20 13.74
C GLU A 329 -5.89 -28.13 12.67
N TRP A 330 -5.66 -28.53 11.43
CA TRP A 330 -5.33 -27.64 10.32
C TRP A 330 -6.13 -27.99 9.06
N VAL A 331 -6.46 -26.96 8.29
CA VAL A 331 -7.03 -27.10 6.96
C VAL A 331 -6.22 -26.27 5.96
N CYS A 332 -5.98 -26.82 4.79
CA CYS A 332 -5.48 -26.09 3.63
C CYS A 332 -6.67 -25.71 2.75
N LEU A 333 -6.99 -24.42 2.68
CA LEU A 333 -8.04 -23.90 1.81
C LEU A 333 -7.42 -23.32 0.53
N GLU A 334 -8.17 -23.39 -0.57
CA GLU A 334 -7.70 -23.01 -1.90
C GLU A 334 -7.15 -21.58 -1.98
N GLN A 335 -7.81 -20.63 -1.33
CA GLN A 335 -7.36 -19.25 -1.31
C GLN A 335 -6.50 -19.02 -0.06
N LEU A 336 -7.00 -19.34 1.13
CA LEU A 336 -6.30 -18.97 2.37
C LEU A 336 -4.97 -19.71 2.62
N GLY A 337 -4.76 -20.87 2.01
CA GLY A 337 -3.65 -21.76 2.35
C GLY A 337 -3.88 -22.49 3.68
N TRP A 338 -2.80 -22.86 4.37
CA TRP A 338 -2.89 -23.55 5.66
C TRP A 338 -3.34 -22.60 6.77
N VAL A 339 -4.42 -22.97 7.46
CA VAL A 339 -4.94 -22.25 8.62
C VAL A 339 -5.24 -23.23 9.75
N ARG A 340 -4.93 -22.80 10.98
CA ARG A 340 -5.24 -23.58 12.19
C ARG A 340 -6.70 -23.38 12.59
N LEU A 341 -7.35 -24.46 12.98
CA LEU A 341 -8.66 -24.41 13.60
C LEU A 341 -8.52 -24.05 15.09
N ALA A 342 -9.42 -23.21 15.60
CA ALA A 342 -9.47 -22.81 16.99
C ALA A 342 -10.90 -22.87 17.53
N GLY A 343 -11.04 -23.25 18.80
CA GLY A 343 -12.31 -23.42 19.48
C GLY A 343 -12.20 -24.44 20.60
N ASP A 344 -13.33 -24.75 21.25
CA ASP A 344 -13.42 -25.89 22.14
C ASP A 344 -13.31 -27.22 21.36
N ALA A 345 -12.97 -28.32 22.05
CA ALA A 345 -12.76 -29.62 21.40
C ALA A 345 -13.98 -30.07 20.56
N ALA A 346 -15.19 -29.80 21.05
CA ALA A 346 -16.43 -30.10 20.35
C ALA A 346 -16.60 -29.23 19.09
N GLY A 347 -16.30 -27.93 19.18
CA GLY A 347 -16.33 -27.00 18.05
C GLY A 347 -15.34 -27.37 16.97
N VAL A 348 -14.08 -27.62 17.33
CA VAL A 348 -13.05 -28.06 16.38
C VAL A 348 -13.47 -29.35 15.69
N SER A 349 -13.98 -30.34 16.43
CA SER A 349 -14.48 -31.60 15.87
C SER A 349 -15.62 -31.39 14.88
N ARG A 350 -16.58 -30.50 15.20
CA ARG A 350 -17.68 -30.15 14.27
C ARG A 350 -17.16 -29.49 13.00
N GLN A 351 -16.24 -28.53 13.11
CA GLN A 351 -15.69 -27.85 11.93
C GLN A 351 -14.90 -28.81 11.04
N LEU A 352 -14.12 -29.72 11.62
CA LEU A 352 -13.40 -30.75 10.86
C LEU A 352 -14.35 -31.69 10.12
N ALA A 353 -15.44 -32.12 10.75
CA ALA A 353 -16.44 -32.97 10.11
C ALA A 353 -17.07 -32.26 8.91
N LEU A 354 -17.50 -31.01 9.06
CA LEU A 354 -18.05 -30.19 7.97
C LEU A 354 -17.05 -30.01 6.82
N LEU A 355 -15.78 -29.71 7.14
CA LEU A 355 -14.73 -29.55 6.12
C LEU A 355 -14.43 -30.87 5.39
N ALA A 356 -14.44 -32.00 6.10
CA ALA A 356 -14.20 -33.32 5.52
C ALA A 356 -15.34 -33.70 4.56
N GLU A 357 -16.58 -33.48 4.96
CA GLU A 357 -17.77 -33.70 4.14
C GLU A 357 -17.77 -32.81 2.89
N ALA A 358 -17.61 -31.50 3.07
CA ALA A 358 -17.57 -30.55 1.96
C ALA A 358 -16.44 -30.88 0.96
N ARG A 359 -15.26 -31.26 1.45
CA ARG A 359 -14.15 -31.72 0.62
C ARG A 359 -14.49 -32.99 -0.15
N ALA A 360 -15.10 -33.98 0.49
CA ALA A 360 -15.48 -35.24 -0.15
C ALA A 360 -16.54 -35.04 -1.24
N GLY A 361 -17.50 -34.13 -1.02
CA GLY A 361 -18.52 -33.75 -2.01
C GLY A 361 -18.05 -32.74 -3.07
N GLY A 362 -16.85 -32.17 -2.91
CA GLY A 362 -16.35 -31.11 -3.81
C GLY A 362 -17.08 -29.76 -3.66
N HIS A 363 -17.77 -29.55 -2.54
CA HIS A 363 -18.51 -28.33 -2.26
C HIS A 363 -17.60 -27.26 -1.62
N PRO A 364 -17.81 -25.97 -1.97
CA PRO A 364 -17.07 -24.88 -1.33
C PRO A 364 -17.60 -24.62 0.09
N VAL A 365 -16.75 -24.03 0.92
CA VAL A 365 -17.08 -23.57 2.26
C VAL A 365 -16.68 -22.11 2.45
N SER A 366 -17.46 -21.36 3.22
CA SER A 366 -17.09 -20.02 3.68
C SER A 366 -16.44 -20.15 5.06
N PRO A 367 -15.14 -19.86 5.22
CA PRO A 367 -14.51 -19.86 6.53
C PRO A 367 -14.71 -18.50 7.23
N PHE A 368 -14.92 -18.52 8.53
CA PHE A 368 -14.80 -17.35 9.39
C PHE A 368 -13.45 -17.40 10.09
N LEU A 369 -12.64 -16.39 9.83
CA LEU A 369 -11.41 -16.16 10.57
C LEU A 369 -11.70 -15.23 11.74
N ASP A 370 -11.03 -15.51 12.86
CA ASP A 370 -10.97 -14.63 14.01
C ASP A 370 -9.50 -14.51 14.43
N HIS A 371 -8.87 -13.37 14.15
CA HIS A 371 -7.45 -13.13 14.42
C HIS A 371 -6.52 -14.20 13.83
N GLY A 372 -6.75 -14.58 12.57
CA GLY A 372 -5.88 -15.49 11.82
C GLY A 372 -6.10 -16.99 12.07
N VAL A 373 -7.02 -17.36 12.96
CA VAL A 373 -7.44 -18.76 13.15
C VAL A 373 -8.86 -18.97 12.64
N LEU A 374 -9.14 -20.17 12.12
CA LEU A 374 -10.46 -20.56 11.66
C LEU A 374 -11.30 -20.98 12.86
N THR A 375 -12.38 -20.26 13.14
CA THR A 375 -13.26 -20.54 14.29
C THR A 375 -14.65 -21.03 13.88
N LYS A 376 -15.09 -20.72 12.64
CA LYS A 376 -16.36 -21.21 12.09
C LYS A 376 -16.22 -21.51 10.61
N VAL A 377 -17.03 -22.44 10.12
CA VAL A 377 -17.20 -22.76 8.71
C VAL A 377 -18.70 -22.78 8.43
N ALA A 378 -19.10 -22.20 7.30
CA ALA A 378 -20.45 -22.28 6.79
C ALA A 378 -20.42 -22.97 5.42
N THR A 379 -21.37 -23.87 5.20
CA THR A 379 -21.64 -24.48 3.89
C THR A 379 -22.76 -23.70 3.20
N THR A 380 -22.75 -23.67 1.87
CA THR A 380 -23.77 -22.97 1.07
C THR A 380 -24.71 -23.94 0.33
N TYR A 381 -24.66 -25.24 0.66
CA TYR A 381 -25.42 -26.31 -0.01
C TYR A 381 -26.37 -27.02 0.94
#